data_AF-A0AAP8IY13-F1
#
_entry.id   AF-A0AAP8IY13-F1
#
_cell.length_a   1.000
_cell.length_b   1.000
_cell.length_c   1.000
_cell.angle_alpha   90.00
_cell.angle_beta   90.00
_cell.angle_gamma   90.00
#
_symmetry.space_group_name_H-M   'P 1'
#
loop_
_entity.id
_entity.type
_entity.pdbx_description
1 polymer ?
#
loop_
_entity_poly.entity_id
_entity_poly.type
_entity_poly.pdbx_seq_one_letter_code
_entity_poly.pdbx_strand_id
1 'polypeptide(L)'
;MPPYANLSPQMIANRINKSADSLGVPRQDLQLLFRLQELLRQISESKYRSDFVFKGGFEIMTLIGAPLRTTTDLDVTLNHYSLNADELKKIFFDIFEHAEGPIHFEITQVKSEMNENKYPGFRLGVIGTMGKTRSKLNIDISTGDVIYPNPIKFVHTNFIDAHDKITINAFPQEQIMADKLITIYQKGPNNTRAKDFYDIWALSTLISIDLDHQQLIKAFHETAKAKKIGNLTLSQGEAIPEELKTAPGMALSWKSYQQTKKFAQDIRFTRVLDSARKQLTQIFSAPQTEK
;
A
#
# COMPACT_ATOMS: atom_id res chain seq x y z
N MET A 1 -26.65 12.51 5.58
CA MET A 1 -26.70 12.26 4.13
C MET A 1 -25.35 11.70 3.71
N PRO A 2 -25.31 10.64 2.90
CA PRO A 2 -24.05 10.13 2.39
C PRO A 2 -23.29 11.22 1.60
N PRO A 3 -21.95 11.22 1.64
CA PRO A 3 -21.15 12.16 0.85
C PRO A 3 -21.61 12.17 -0.62
N TYR A 4 -21.70 13.37 -1.19
CA TYR A 4 -22.02 13.58 -2.61
C TYR A 4 -23.42 13.15 -3.09
N ALA A 5 -24.33 12.75 -2.19
CA ALA A 5 -25.69 12.29 -2.54
C ALA A 5 -26.48 13.26 -3.45
N ASN A 6 -26.24 14.57 -3.29
CA ASN A 6 -26.92 15.63 -4.03
C ASN A 6 -26.18 16.07 -5.30
N LEU A 7 -25.10 15.38 -5.69
CA LEU A 7 -24.29 15.72 -6.86
C LEU A 7 -24.49 14.72 -7.98
N SER A 8 -24.58 15.21 -9.22
CA SER A 8 -24.56 14.32 -10.38
C SER A 8 -23.16 13.73 -10.58
N PRO A 9 -23.03 12.55 -11.22
CA PRO A 9 -21.74 11.97 -11.58
C PRO A 9 -20.81 12.93 -12.34
N GLN A 10 -21.38 13.80 -13.19
CA GLN A 10 -20.62 14.81 -13.93
C GLN A 10 -20.06 15.90 -13.01
N MET A 11 -20.82 16.34 -12.01
CA MET A 11 -20.35 17.32 -11.03
C MET A 11 -19.21 16.76 -10.19
N ILE A 12 -19.31 15.50 -9.77
CA ILE A 12 -18.25 14.81 -9.03
C ILE A 12 -17.00 14.68 -9.90
N ALA A 13 -17.13 14.20 -11.14
CA ALA A 13 -16.02 14.11 -12.08
C ALA A 13 -15.32 15.46 -12.33
N ASN A 14 -16.09 16.55 -12.42
CA ASN A 14 -15.54 17.89 -12.55
C ASN A 14 -14.75 18.32 -11.30
N ARG A 15 -15.22 17.98 -10.08
CA ARG A 15 -14.49 18.25 -8.84
C ARG A 15 -13.19 17.46 -8.77
N ILE A 16 -13.21 16.18 -9.17
CA ILE A 16 -12.00 15.35 -9.26
C ILE A 16 -11.00 15.98 -10.22
N ASN A 17 -11.44 16.37 -11.43
CA ASN A 17 -10.54 16.97 -12.41
C ASN A 17 -9.92 18.29 -11.93
N LYS A 18 -10.70 19.13 -11.24
CA LYS A 18 -10.18 20.37 -10.62
C LYS A 18 -9.13 20.08 -9.54
N SER A 19 -9.38 19.09 -8.69
CA SER A 19 -8.41 18.66 -7.68
C SER A 19 -7.14 18.11 -8.32
N ALA A 20 -7.26 17.31 -9.38
CA ALA A 20 -6.13 16.76 -10.12
C ALA A 20 -5.23 17.85 -10.71
N ASP A 21 -5.84 18.84 -11.36
CA ASP A 21 -5.14 19.99 -11.93
C ASP A 21 -4.42 20.79 -10.83
N SER A 22 -5.08 21.02 -9.69
CA SER A 22 -4.50 21.73 -8.55
C SER A 22 -3.33 20.99 -7.89
N LEU A 23 -3.39 19.66 -7.86
CA LEU A 23 -2.36 18.80 -7.28
C LEU A 23 -1.22 18.49 -8.27
N GLY A 24 -1.38 18.82 -9.56
CA GLY A 24 -0.44 18.44 -10.60
C GLY A 24 -0.42 16.94 -10.91
N VAL A 25 -1.50 16.23 -10.59
CA VAL A 25 -1.67 14.79 -10.82
C VAL A 25 -2.45 14.58 -12.13
N PRO A 26 -2.09 13.60 -12.98
CA PRO A 26 -2.89 13.29 -14.16
C PRO A 26 -4.36 13.02 -13.78
N ARG A 27 -5.32 13.64 -14.49
CA ARG A 27 -6.75 13.50 -14.18
C ARG A 27 -7.21 12.05 -14.11
N GLN A 28 -6.72 11.20 -15.01
CA GLN A 28 -7.04 9.76 -15.01
C GLN A 28 -6.56 9.05 -13.74
N ASP A 29 -5.39 9.42 -13.23
CA ASP A 29 -4.85 8.87 -11.99
C ASP A 29 -5.72 9.30 -10.80
N LEU A 30 -6.07 10.59 -10.69
CA LEU A 30 -6.92 11.03 -9.57
C LEU A 30 -8.36 10.47 -9.65
N GLN A 31 -8.88 10.24 -10.85
CA GLN A 31 -10.14 9.51 -11.05
C GLN A 31 -10.08 8.07 -10.55
N LEU A 32 -8.93 7.40 -10.72
CA LEU A 32 -8.70 6.07 -10.17
C LEU A 32 -8.56 6.11 -8.65
N LEU A 33 -7.77 7.06 -8.14
CA LEU A 33 -7.53 7.24 -6.70
C LEU A 33 -8.82 7.59 -5.95
N PHE A 34 -9.69 8.41 -6.52
CA PHE A 34 -11.02 8.68 -5.95
C PHE A 34 -11.86 7.41 -5.86
N ARG A 35 -11.82 6.54 -6.88
CA ARG A 35 -12.52 5.24 -6.83
C ARG A 35 -11.94 4.31 -5.78
N LEU A 36 -10.62 4.31 -5.58
CA LEU A 36 -9.99 3.58 -4.49
C LEU A 36 -10.41 4.14 -3.12
N GLN A 37 -10.56 5.46 -2.96
CA GLN A 37 -11.10 6.06 -1.73
C GLN A 37 -12.54 5.63 -1.47
N GLU A 38 -13.40 5.60 -2.48
CA GLU A 38 -14.78 5.17 -2.31
C GLU A 38 -14.89 3.66 -2.06
N LEU A 39 -14.03 2.83 -2.66
CA LEU A 39 -13.93 1.40 -2.34
C LEU A 39 -13.52 1.19 -0.87
N LEU A 40 -12.52 1.93 -0.41
CA LEU A 40 -12.08 1.94 0.98
C LEU A 40 -13.19 2.42 1.92
N ARG A 41 -13.94 3.46 1.54
CA ARG A 41 -15.12 3.94 2.29
C ARG A 41 -16.13 2.83 2.50
N GLN A 42 -16.56 2.16 1.42
CA GLN A 42 -17.58 1.12 1.50
C GLN A 42 -17.15 -0.01 2.44
N ILE A 43 -15.88 -0.43 2.38
CA ILE A 43 -15.33 -1.40 3.34
C ILE A 43 -15.38 -0.85 4.77
N SER A 44 -14.96 0.41 4.97
CA SER A 44 -14.87 1.05 6.29
C SER A 44 -16.22 1.30 6.97
N GLU A 45 -17.28 1.48 6.19
CA GLU A 45 -18.64 1.72 6.67
C GLU A 45 -19.43 0.41 6.81
N SER A 46 -18.93 -0.70 6.24
CA SER A 46 -19.57 -2.01 6.33
C SER A 46 -19.53 -2.62 7.73
N LYS A 47 -20.27 -3.73 7.89
CA LYS A 47 -20.21 -4.56 9.09
C LYS A 47 -18.85 -5.27 9.28
N TYR A 48 -18.07 -5.41 8.21
CA TYR A 48 -16.76 -6.08 8.20
C TYR A 48 -15.59 -5.16 8.53
N ARG A 49 -15.83 -3.86 8.74
CA ARG A 49 -14.79 -2.83 8.91
C ARG A 49 -13.69 -3.16 9.93
N SER A 50 -14.05 -3.91 10.98
CA SER A 50 -13.12 -4.27 12.06
C SER A 50 -12.19 -5.43 11.68
N ASP A 51 -12.54 -6.19 10.64
CA ASP A 51 -11.83 -7.38 10.17
C ASP A 51 -10.82 -7.05 9.07
N PHE A 52 -11.01 -5.93 8.39
CA PHE A 52 -10.06 -5.40 7.41
C PHE A 52 -8.99 -4.53 8.08
N VAL A 53 -7.74 -4.81 7.74
CA VAL A 53 -6.59 -3.95 8.06
C VAL A 53 -5.87 -3.61 6.75
N PHE A 54 -5.78 -2.34 6.41
CA PHE A 54 -5.24 -1.88 5.13
C PHE A 54 -3.72 -1.69 5.20
N LYS A 55 -3.05 -1.82 4.06
CA LYS A 55 -1.59 -1.77 3.98
C LYS A 55 -1.10 -1.38 2.59
N GLY A 56 0.19 -1.13 2.50
CA GLY A 56 0.88 -1.05 1.21
C GLY A 56 0.84 0.34 0.58
N GLY A 57 0.60 0.38 -0.73
CA GLY A 57 0.88 1.56 -1.55
C GLY A 57 -0.09 2.73 -1.36
N PHE A 58 -1.32 2.45 -0.95
CA PHE A 58 -2.38 3.46 -0.82
C PHE A 58 -2.20 4.31 0.44
N GLU A 59 -1.72 3.69 1.51
CA GLU A 59 -1.41 4.28 2.81
C GLU A 59 -0.17 5.16 2.65
N ILE A 60 0.86 4.65 1.96
CA ILE A 60 2.07 5.43 1.63
C ILE A 60 1.70 6.66 0.81
N MET A 61 0.89 6.50 -0.24
CA MET A 61 0.38 7.64 -1.00
C MET A 61 -0.33 8.65 -0.10
N THR A 62 -1.19 8.19 0.81
CA THR A 62 -1.97 9.10 1.66
C THR A 62 -1.05 9.88 2.61
N LEU A 63 0.03 9.25 3.07
CA LEU A 63 1.06 9.88 3.89
C LEU A 63 1.86 10.93 3.12
N ILE A 64 2.37 10.58 1.92
CA ILE A 64 3.32 11.43 1.18
C ILE A 64 2.64 12.34 0.15
N GLY A 65 1.35 12.14 -0.12
CA GLY A 65 0.58 12.83 -1.13
C GLY A 65 0.56 12.13 -2.50
N ALA A 66 -0.60 12.21 -3.17
CA ALA A 66 -0.83 11.67 -4.52
C ALA A 66 0.18 12.12 -5.59
N PRO A 67 0.70 13.37 -5.61
CA PRO A 67 1.72 13.78 -6.58
C PRO A 67 3.04 13.02 -6.45
N LEU A 68 3.34 12.50 -5.26
CA LEU A 68 4.59 11.84 -4.94
C LEU A 68 4.48 10.32 -4.99
N ARG A 69 3.27 9.74 -4.98
CA ARG A 69 3.08 8.30 -5.16
C ARG A 69 1.67 8.04 -5.62
N THR A 70 1.51 7.39 -6.77
CA THR A 70 0.20 6.86 -7.20
C THR A 70 0.17 5.36 -7.04
N THR A 71 -1.01 4.79 -6.78
CA THR A 71 -1.25 3.34 -6.72
C THR A 71 -2.52 2.99 -7.48
N THR A 72 -2.58 1.77 -7.97
CA THR A 72 -3.69 1.25 -8.77
C THR A 72 -4.52 0.21 -8.02
N ASP A 73 -3.95 -0.33 -6.95
CA ASP A 73 -4.48 -1.46 -6.21
C ASP A 73 -4.61 -1.09 -4.73
N LEU A 74 -5.51 -1.80 -4.06
CA LEU A 74 -5.75 -1.71 -2.62
C LEU A 74 -5.24 -3.01 -1.98
N ASP A 75 -4.27 -2.93 -1.07
CA ASP A 75 -3.79 -4.12 -0.34
C ASP A 75 -4.45 -4.16 1.05
N VAL A 76 -4.98 -5.32 1.43
CA VAL A 76 -5.64 -5.53 2.73
C VAL A 76 -5.30 -6.89 3.33
N THR A 77 -5.37 -6.94 4.66
CA THR A 77 -5.43 -8.16 5.45
C THR A 77 -6.86 -8.33 5.96
N LEU A 78 -7.44 -9.50 5.73
CA LEU A 78 -8.73 -9.90 6.26
C LEU A 78 -8.52 -10.89 7.41
N ASN A 79 -8.99 -10.50 8.60
CA ASN A 79 -8.91 -11.30 9.82
C ASN A 79 -10.26 -11.99 10.10
N HIS A 80 -10.25 -13.01 10.96
CA HIS A 80 -11.44 -13.75 11.43
C HIS A 80 -12.28 -14.51 10.38
N TYR A 81 -12.03 -14.31 9.09
CA TYR A 81 -12.71 -15.00 8.00
C TYR A 81 -11.79 -16.02 7.31
N SER A 82 -12.40 -17.10 6.83
CA SER A 82 -11.71 -18.07 5.98
C SER A 82 -11.38 -17.43 4.63
N LEU A 83 -10.09 -17.42 4.27
CA LEU A 83 -9.66 -16.82 3.02
C LEU A 83 -9.85 -17.80 1.85
N ASN A 84 -11.03 -17.77 1.23
CA ASN A 84 -11.38 -18.55 0.04
C ASN A 84 -12.29 -17.75 -0.91
N ALA A 85 -12.39 -18.19 -2.17
CA ALA A 85 -13.09 -17.43 -3.21
C ALA A 85 -14.58 -17.19 -2.92
N ASP A 86 -15.28 -18.19 -2.38
CA ASP A 86 -16.73 -18.09 -2.14
C ASP A 86 -17.05 -17.18 -0.95
N GLU A 87 -16.24 -17.25 0.10
CA GLU A 87 -16.37 -16.37 1.25
C GLU A 87 -16.08 -14.91 0.88
N LEU A 88 -15.01 -14.67 0.11
CA LEU A 88 -14.69 -13.33 -0.38
C LEU A 88 -15.81 -12.76 -1.27
N LYS A 89 -16.39 -13.57 -2.16
CA LYS A 89 -17.54 -13.13 -2.97
C LYS A 89 -18.70 -12.70 -2.10
N LYS A 90 -19.05 -13.48 -1.06
CA LYS A 90 -20.15 -13.14 -0.14
C LYS A 90 -19.87 -11.84 0.61
N ILE A 91 -18.67 -11.69 1.18
CA ILE A 91 -18.28 -10.49 1.93
C ILE A 91 -18.36 -9.25 1.04
N PHE A 92 -17.71 -9.27 -0.12
CA PHE A 92 -17.68 -8.10 -0.99
C PHE A 92 -19.03 -7.83 -1.68
N PHE A 93 -19.82 -8.86 -1.98
CA PHE A 93 -21.20 -8.67 -2.43
C PHE A 93 -22.03 -7.94 -1.37
N ASP A 94 -21.97 -8.38 -0.11
CA ASP A 94 -22.68 -7.72 0.99
C ASP A 94 -22.21 -6.28 1.23
N ILE A 95 -20.90 -6.01 1.10
CA ILE A 95 -20.36 -4.64 1.18
C ILE A 95 -20.95 -3.76 0.08
N PHE A 96 -20.92 -4.22 -1.17
CA PHE A 96 -21.31 -3.40 -2.33
C PHE A 96 -22.83 -3.21 -2.44
N GLU A 97 -23.62 -4.19 -2.00
CA GLU A 97 -25.08 -4.12 -2.04
C GLU A 97 -25.64 -3.09 -1.05
N HIS A 98 -25.01 -2.96 0.13
CA HIS A 98 -25.45 -2.03 1.18
C HIS A 98 -24.71 -0.69 1.16
N ALA A 99 -23.80 -0.50 0.20
CA ALA A 99 -23.02 0.71 0.10
C ALA A 99 -23.88 1.88 -0.39
N GLU A 100 -23.78 3.00 0.33
CA GLU A 100 -24.22 4.30 -0.18
C GLU A 100 -23.03 5.04 -0.81
N GLY A 101 -23.28 5.80 -1.87
CA GLY A 101 -22.25 6.65 -2.46
C GLY A 101 -22.35 6.77 -3.98
N PRO A 102 -21.45 7.54 -4.59
CA PRO A 102 -21.51 7.83 -6.02
C PRO A 102 -20.97 6.71 -6.93
N ILE A 103 -20.39 5.65 -6.35
CA ILE A 103 -19.74 4.57 -7.11
C ILE A 103 -20.34 3.22 -6.72
N HIS A 104 -20.85 2.50 -7.71
CA HIS A 104 -21.28 1.11 -7.55
C HIS A 104 -20.16 0.17 -7.97
N PHE A 105 -19.83 -0.80 -7.12
CA PHE A 105 -18.78 -1.79 -7.41
C PHE A 105 -19.39 -3.16 -7.70
N GLU A 106 -18.83 -3.83 -8.70
CA GLU A 106 -19.19 -5.20 -9.07
C GLU A 106 -17.95 -6.08 -9.08
N ILE A 107 -18.05 -7.28 -8.51
CA ILE A 107 -16.98 -8.28 -8.56
C ILE A 107 -16.91 -8.84 -9.98
N THR A 108 -15.72 -8.82 -10.57
CA THR A 108 -15.47 -9.38 -11.91
C THR A 108 -14.68 -10.67 -11.86
N GLN A 109 -13.77 -10.80 -10.89
CA GLN A 109 -12.92 -11.98 -10.76
C GLN A 109 -12.46 -12.14 -9.32
N VAL A 110 -12.34 -13.40 -8.89
CA VAL A 110 -11.66 -13.76 -7.65
C VAL A 110 -10.60 -14.80 -8.02
N LYS A 111 -9.32 -14.45 -7.88
CA LYS A 111 -8.21 -15.31 -8.26
C LYS A 111 -7.35 -15.58 -7.04
N SER A 112 -7.05 -16.85 -6.76
CA SER A 112 -6.04 -17.17 -5.75
C SER A 112 -4.67 -16.76 -6.27
N GLU A 113 -3.93 -16.02 -5.48
CA GLU A 113 -2.53 -15.67 -5.72
C GLU A 113 -1.71 -16.22 -4.57
N MET A 114 -0.70 -17.02 -4.88
CA MET A 114 0.21 -17.48 -3.84
C MET A 114 1.09 -16.31 -3.44
N ASN A 115 0.98 -15.85 -2.20
CA ASN A 115 1.81 -14.75 -1.73
C ASN A 115 3.27 -15.23 -1.55
N GLU A 116 4.20 -14.27 -1.36
CA GLU A 116 5.64 -14.58 -1.24
C GLU A 116 5.96 -15.51 -0.04
N ASN A 117 5.04 -15.64 0.91
CA ASN A 117 5.16 -16.48 2.10
C ASN A 117 4.45 -17.85 1.94
N LYS A 118 3.99 -18.20 0.73
CA LYS A 118 3.23 -19.43 0.41
C LYS A 118 1.89 -19.59 1.14
N TYR A 119 1.35 -18.51 1.70
CA TYR A 119 -0.03 -18.51 2.16
C TYR A 119 -0.95 -18.17 0.98
N PRO A 120 -2.16 -18.76 0.92
CA PRO A 120 -3.13 -18.40 -0.10
C PRO A 120 -3.53 -16.93 0.11
N GLY A 121 -3.12 -16.05 -0.80
CA GLY A 121 -3.70 -14.73 -0.99
C GLY A 121 -4.76 -14.78 -2.09
N PHE A 122 -5.53 -13.72 -2.23
CA PHE A 122 -6.48 -13.58 -3.32
C PHE A 122 -6.40 -12.18 -3.91
N ARG A 123 -6.42 -12.11 -5.23
CA ARG A 123 -6.68 -10.88 -5.96
C ARG A 123 -8.15 -10.85 -6.36
N LEU A 124 -8.88 -9.86 -5.87
CA LEU A 124 -10.24 -9.56 -6.26
C LEU A 124 -10.23 -8.46 -7.33
N GLY A 125 -10.65 -8.79 -8.55
CA GLY A 125 -10.89 -7.81 -9.59
C GLY A 125 -12.30 -7.23 -9.45
N VAL A 126 -12.43 -5.90 -9.39
CA VAL A 126 -13.72 -5.21 -9.32
C VAL A 126 -13.83 -4.13 -10.38
N ILE A 127 -15.06 -3.80 -10.79
CA ILE A 127 -15.36 -2.64 -11.64
C ILE A 127 -16.13 -1.62 -10.81
N GLY A 128 -15.59 -0.41 -10.70
CA GLY A 128 -16.28 0.74 -10.12
C GLY A 128 -16.95 1.59 -11.18
N THR A 129 -18.27 1.75 -11.10
CA THR A 129 -19.10 2.50 -12.04
C THR A 129 -19.61 3.79 -11.40
N MET A 130 -19.36 4.93 -12.06
CA MET A 130 -19.89 6.25 -11.70
C MET A 130 -20.52 6.89 -12.94
N GLY A 131 -21.86 6.98 -12.96
CA GLY A 131 -22.60 7.38 -14.17
C GLY A 131 -22.30 6.46 -15.35
N LYS A 132 -21.74 7.00 -16.43
CA LYS A 132 -21.34 6.22 -17.63
C LYS A 132 -19.88 5.74 -17.61
N THR A 133 -19.10 6.11 -16.60
CA THR A 133 -17.67 5.82 -16.53
C THR A 133 -17.39 4.60 -15.67
N ARG A 134 -16.45 3.76 -16.12
CA ARG A 134 -16.06 2.51 -15.45
C ARG A 134 -14.55 2.44 -15.30
N SER A 135 -14.07 1.91 -14.18
CA SER A 135 -12.65 1.61 -13.98
C SER A 135 -12.49 0.25 -13.34
N LYS A 136 -11.51 -0.52 -13.82
CA LYS A 136 -11.10 -1.78 -13.21
C LYS A 136 -10.15 -1.46 -12.05
N LEU A 137 -10.36 -2.12 -10.92
CA LEU A 137 -9.54 -2.04 -9.72
C LEU A 137 -9.24 -3.45 -9.24
N ASN A 138 -8.14 -3.60 -8.49
CA ASN A 138 -7.87 -4.82 -7.77
C ASN A 138 -7.78 -4.58 -6.27
N ILE A 139 -8.21 -5.58 -5.51
CA ILE A 139 -7.98 -5.68 -4.08
C ILE A 139 -7.12 -6.93 -3.85
N ASP A 140 -5.91 -6.72 -3.34
CA ASP A 140 -5.01 -7.80 -2.93
C ASP A 140 -5.28 -8.12 -1.47
N ILE A 141 -5.81 -9.32 -1.23
CA ILE A 141 -6.34 -9.75 0.06
C ILE A 141 -5.45 -10.87 0.59
N SER A 142 -5.02 -10.70 1.82
CA SER A 142 -4.19 -11.65 2.57
C SER A 142 -4.79 -11.91 3.96
N THR A 143 -4.25 -12.89 4.68
CA THR A 143 -4.68 -13.21 6.04
C THR A 143 -3.50 -13.72 6.86
N GLY A 144 -3.59 -13.59 8.18
CA GLY A 144 -2.53 -14.05 9.10
C GLY A 144 -1.23 -13.27 9.01
N ASP A 145 -1.26 -12.05 8.49
CA ASP A 145 -0.09 -11.17 8.50
C ASP A 145 0.28 -10.80 9.94
N VAL A 146 1.57 -10.77 10.22
CA VAL A 146 2.10 -10.26 11.48
C VAL A 146 2.15 -8.74 11.40
N ILE A 147 1.55 -8.09 12.38
CA ILE A 147 1.45 -6.63 12.45
C ILE A 147 2.02 -6.18 13.79
N TYR A 148 3.12 -5.44 13.76
CA TYR A 148 3.73 -4.82 14.93
C TYR A 148 4.13 -3.36 14.64
N PRO A 149 3.78 -2.40 15.53
CA PRO A 149 2.86 -2.52 16.67
C PRO A 149 1.44 -2.89 16.21
N ASN A 150 0.48 -2.92 17.14
CA ASN A 150 -0.93 -3.18 16.79
C ASN A 150 -1.43 -2.23 15.68
N PRO A 151 -2.39 -2.68 14.84
CA PRO A 151 -3.01 -1.83 13.83
C PRO A 151 -3.47 -0.48 14.38
N ILE A 152 -3.26 0.57 13.59
CA ILE A 152 -3.62 1.94 13.96
C ILE A 152 -4.93 2.37 13.31
N LYS A 153 -5.59 3.37 13.89
CA LYS A 153 -6.66 4.09 13.19
C LYS A 153 -6.03 5.12 12.26
N PHE A 154 -6.23 4.94 10.97
CA PHE A 154 -5.70 5.81 9.93
C PHE A 154 -6.83 6.58 9.25
N VAL A 155 -6.62 7.88 9.04
CA VAL A 155 -7.65 8.79 8.52
C VAL A 155 -7.25 9.25 7.12
N HIS A 156 -8.01 8.85 6.12
CA HIS A 156 -7.92 9.39 4.77
C HIS A 156 -8.79 10.64 4.65
N THR A 157 -8.23 11.73 4.15
CA THR A 157 -9.01 12.89 3.72
C THR A 157 -9.32 12.77 2.24
N ASN A 158 -10.57 13.02 1.84
CA ASN A 158 -10.98 12.88 0.45
C ASN A 158 -10.25 13.89 -0.47
N PHE A 159 -9.88 13.46 -1.68
CA PHE A 159 -9.20 14.33 -2.64
C PHE A 159 -10.04 15.53 -3.11
N ILE A 160 -11.37 15.45 -3.03
CA ILE A 160 -12.27 16.49 -3.55
C ILE A 160 -13.05 17.25 -2.47
N ASP A 161 -12.91 16.85 -1.20
CA ASP A 161 -13.54 17.49 -0.06
C ASP A 161 -12.70 17.27 1.21
N ALA A 162 -12.12 18.35 1.74
CA ALA A 162 -11.24 18.29 2.92
C ALA A 162 -11.98 17.98 4.23
N HIS A 163 -13.30 18.09 4.26
CA HIS A 163 -14.13 17.75 5.42
C HIS A 163 -14.58 16.30 5.42
N ASP A 164 -14.53 15.65 4.25
CA ASP A 164 -14.86 14.25 4.09
C ASP A 164 -13.67 13.38 4.49
N LYS A 165 -13.84 12.62 5.57
CA LYS A 165 -12.80 11.80 6.18
C LYS A 165 -13.25 10.36 6.31
N ILE A 166 -12.37 9.43 5.95
CA ILE A 166 -12.60 7.99 6.06
C ILE A 166 -11.61 7.42 7.07
N THR A 167 -12.12 6.74 8.10
CA THR A 167 -11.29 6.13 9.15
C THR A 167 -11.26 4.62 8.99
N ILE A 168 -10.06 4.05 8.92
CA ILE A 168 -9.83 2.61 8.74
C ILE A 168 -8.86 2.08 9.80
N ASN A 169 -8.79 0.75 9.93
CA ASN A 169 -7.63 0.11 10.55
C ASN A 169 -6.54 -0.03 9.49
N ALA A 170 -5.30 0.37 9.80
CA ALA A 170 -4.18 0.23 8.88
C ALA A 170 -2.93 -0.30 9.57
N PHE A 171 -2.00 -0.79 8.76
CA PHE A 171 -0.67 -1.14 9.22
C PHE A 171 0.03 0.13 9.75
N PRO A 172 0.70 0.07 10.91
CA PRO A 172 1.57 1.15 11.33
C PRO A 172 2.70 1.34 10.31
N GLN A 173 3.21 2.56 10.22
CA GLN A 173 4.23 2.93 9.23
C GLN A 173 5.51 2.10 9.41
N GLU A 174 5.83 1.77 10.66
CA GLU A 174 6.92 0.88 11.04
C GLU A 174 6.76 -0.51 10.44
N GLN A 175 5.55 -1.08 10.48
CA GLN A 175 5.27 -2.38 9.85
C GLN A 175 5.37 -2.29 8.31
N ILE A 176 4.86 -1.21 7.70
CA ILE A 176 4.97 -1.02 6.24
C ILE A 176 6.45 -0.92 5.81
N MET A 177 7.26 -0.19 6.57
CA MET A 177 8.70 -0.09 6.33
C MET A 177 9.40 -1.43 6.56
N ALA A 178 9.07 -2.14 7.65
CA ALA A 178 9.61 -3.46 7.97
C ALA A 178 9.33 -4.49 6.86
N ASP A 179 8.09 -4.56 6.36
CA ASP A 179 7.70 -5.48 5.28
C ASP A 179 8.55 -5.26 4.02
N LYS A 180 8.81 -4.00 3.65
CA LYS A 180 9.64 -3.66 2.49
C LYS A 180 11.11 -4.03 2.69
N LEU A 181 11.67 -3.72 3.85
CA LEU A 181 13.06 -4.05 4.18
C LEU A 181 13.27 -5.57 4.24
N ILE A 182 12.31 -6.31 4.79
CA ILE A 182 12.34 -7.77 4.80
C ILE A 182 12.23 -8.35 3.39
N THR A 183 11.37 -7.80 2.52
CA THR A 183 11.31 -8.23 1.12
C THR A 183 12.64 -7.99 0.40
N ILE A 184 13.34 -6.88 0.67
CA ILE A 184 14.69 -6.64 0.14
C ILE A 184 15.65 -7.72 0.61
N TYR A 185 15.67 -7.98 1.92
CA TYR A 185 16.54 -8.99 2.51
C TYR A 185 16.27 -10.39 1.94
N GLN A 186 15.00 -10.77 1.83
CA GLN A 186 14.56 -12.09 1.38
C GLN A 186 14.88 -12.34 -0.10
N LYS A 187 14.76 -11.31 -0.95
CA LYS A 187 15.04 -11.44 -2.40
C LYS A 187 16.52 -11.28 -2.73
N GLY A 188 17.28 -10.59 -1.88
CA GLY A 188 18.71 -10.38 -2.03
C GLY A 188 19.09 -9.82 -3.41
N PRO A 189 20.15 -10.33 -4.06
CA PRO A 189 20.67 -9.79 -5.32
C PRO A 189 19.73 -10.00 -6.52
N ASN A 190 18.73 -10.88 -6.41
CA ASN A 190 17.75 -11.14 -7.48
C ASN A 190 16.52 -10.24 -7.39
N ASN A 191 16.50 -9.26 -6.48
CA ASN A 191 15.36 -8.38 -6.30
C ASN A 191 15.16 -7.46 -7.53
N THR A 192 13.90 -7.33 -7.96
CA THR A 192 13.48 -6.45 -9.05
C THR A 192 12.33 -5.53 -8.65
N ARG A 193 12.01 -5.41 -7.36
CA ARG A 193 10.88 -4.60 -6.87
C ARG A 193 11.28 -3.15 -6.66
N ALA A 194 11.52 -2.42 -7.75
CA ALA A 194 11.85 -0.99 -7.76
C ALA A 194 10.97 -0.12 -6.85
N LYS A 195 9.65 -0.39 -6.83
CA LYS A 195 8.69 0.37 -6.01
C LYS A 195 9.01 0.32 -4.51
N ASP A 196 9.55 -0.79 -3.99
CA ASP A 196 9.81 -0.91 -2.55
C ASP A 196 11.00 -0.03 -2.13
N PHE A 197 12.01 0.11 -2.98
CA PHE A 197 13.13 1.04 -2.74
C PHE A 197 12.69 2.50 -2.82
N TYR A 198 11.83 2.85 -3.79
CA TYR A 198 11.22 4.18 -3.83
C TYR A 198 10.45 4.47 -2.55
N ASP A 199 9.58 3.54 -2.13
CA ASP A 199 8.72 3.70 -0.97
C ASP A 199 9.55 3.85 0.32
N ILE A 200 10.63 3.08 0.51
CA ILE A 200 11.56 3.23 1.64
C ILE A 200 12.22 4.61 1.64
N TRP A 201 12.74 5.03 0.48
CA TRP A 201 13.36 6.35 0.35
C TRP A 201 12.36 7.48 0.64
N ALA A 202 11.15 7.38 0.10
CA ALA A 202 10.10 8.37 0.27
C ALA A 202 9.69 8.50 1.74
N LEU A 203 9.41 7.37 2.40
CA LEU A 203 9.07 7.34 3.83
C LEU A 203 10.22 7.85 4.72
N SER A 204 11.47 7.66 4.30
CA SER A 204 12.65 8.12 5.05
C SER A 204 13.03 9.58 4.81
N THR A 205 12.53 10.23 3.74
CA THR A 205 13.08 11.51 3.25
C THR A 205 12.03 12.59 3.02
N LEU A 206 10.84 12.23 2.51
CA LEU A 206 9.86 13.20 2.01
C LEU A 206 8.92 13.72 3.09
N ILE A 207 8.83 13.02 4.22
CA ILE A 207 8.02 13.45 5.35
C ILE A 207 8.89 13.40 6.59
N SER A 208 8.68 14.34 7.51
CA SER A 208 9.02 14.19 8.92
C SER A 208 8.12 13.13 9.58
N ILE A 209 7.98 11.94 9.00
CA ILE A 209 7.42 10.81 9.73
C ILE A 209 8.48 10.50 10.78
N ASP A 210 8.12 10.77 12.03
CA ASP A 210 8.89 10.30 13.17
C ASP A 210 8.62 8.80 13.29
N LEU A 211 9.26 8.01 12.41
CA LEU A 211 9.23 6.55 12.50
C LEU A 211 9.85 6.21 13.84
N ASP A 212 9.09 5.56 14.70
CA ASP A 212 9.64 5.08 15.95
C ASP A 212 10.62 3.96 15.61
N HIS A 213 11.91 4.29 15.65
CA HIS A 213 12.97 3.36 15.29
C HIS A 213 12.97 2.10 16.16
N GLN A 214 12.58 2.18 17.44
CA GLN A 214 12.48 0.99 18.30
C GLN A 214 11.33 0.09 17.87
N GLN A 215 10.20 0.68 17.48
CA GLN A 215 9.06 -0.07 16.95
C GLN A 215 9.38 -0.67 15.58
N LEU A 216 10.10 0.04 14.70
CA LEU A 216 10.58 -0.47 13.43
C LEU A 216 11.52 -1.68 13.58
N ILE A 217 12.49 -1.61 14.50
CA ILE A 217 13.40 -2.73 14.78
C ILE A 217 12.61 -3.98 15.18
N LYS A 218 11.67 -3.82 16.12
CA LYS A 218 10.81 -4.92 16.58
C LYS A 218 9.92 -5.45 15.45
N ALA A 219 9.29 -4.56 14.67
CA ALA A 219 8.47 -4.94 13.53
C ALA A 219 9.26 -5.76 12.51
N PHE A 220 10.49 -5.34 12.19
CA PHE A 220 11.40 -6.06 11.30
C PHE A 220 11.69 -7.48 11.81
N HIS A 221 12.06 -7.63 13.08
CA HIS A 221 12.37 -8.94 13.66
C HIS A 221 11.15 -9.86 13.80
N GLU A 222 10.00 -9.34 14.20
CA GLU A 222 8.74 -10.12 14.25
C GLU A 222 8.33 -10.59 12.85
N THR A 223 8.46 -9.71 11.85
CA THR A 223 8.17 -10.06 10.45
C THR A 223 9.15 -11.12 9.92
N ALA A 224 10.45 -10.99 10.21
CA ALA A 224 11.44 -12.01 9.83
C ALA A 224 11.13 -13.36 10.46
N LYS A 225 10.79 -13.38 11.75
CA LYS A 225 10.42 -14.59 12.49
C LYS A 225 9.18 -15.25 11.89
N ALA A 226 8.14 -14.46 11.61
CA ALA A 226 6.90 -14.93 10.98
C ALA A 226 7.15 -15.58 9.61
N LYS A 227 8.04 -14.96 8.81
CA LYS A 227 8.45 -15.48 7.50
C LYS A 227 9.51 -16.57 7.57
N LYS A 228 9.94 -16.98 8.77
CA LYS A 228 10.99 -17.98 9.01
C LYS A 228 12.32 -17.63 8.31
N ILE A 229 12.63 -16.34 8.24
CA ILE A 229 13.90 -15.85 7.71
C ILE A 229 14.92 -15.87 8.86
N GLY A 230 15.82 -16.85 8.84
CA GLY A 230 16.90 -16.99 9.80
C GLY A 230 18.19 -16.31 9.35
N ASN A 231 19.19 -16.29 10.25
CA ASN A 231 20.55 -15.79 9.98
C ASN A 231 20.59 -14.33 9.48
N LEU A 232 19.73 -13.47 10.01
CA LEU A 232 19.78 -12.04 9.72
C LEU A 232 21.06 -11.43 10.29
N THR A 233 21.85 -10.77 9.45
CA THR A 233 23.13 -10.14 9.87
C THR A 233 23.26 -8.73 9.30
N LEU A 234 23.95 -7.86 10.03
CA LEU A 234 24.33 -6.53 9.56
C LEU A 234 25.09 -6.61 8.22
N SER A 235 26.07 -7.52 8.12
CA SER A 235 26.89 -7.68 6.91
C SER A 235 26.04 -7.97 5.67
N GLN A 236 25.05 -8.85 5.76
CA GLN A 236 24.13 -9.10 4.65
C GLN A 236 23.19 -7.92 4.38
N GLY A 237 22.69 -7.27 5.44
CA GLY A 237 21.86 -6.06 5.32
C GLY A 237 22.57 -4.92 4.59
N GLU A 238 23.89 -4.81 4.74
CA GLU A 238 24.72 -3.84 4.02
C GLU A 238 25.11 -4.30 2.62
N ALA A 239 25.45 -5.58 2.46
CA ALA A 239 25.90 -6.12 1.17
C ALA A 239 24.79 -6.13 0.12
N ILE A 240 23.56 -6.52 0.49
CA ILE A 240 22.45 -6.67 -0.47
C ILE A 240 22.18 -5.38 -1.27
N PRO A 241 21.98 -4.19 -0.65
CA PRO A 241 21.80 -2.96 -1.41
C PRO A 241 23.03 -2.55 -2.24
N GLU A 242 24.25 -2.86 -1.79
CA GLU A 242 25.47 -2.57 -2.54
C GLU A 242 25.59 -3.45 -3.80
N GLU A 243 25.33 -4.75 -3.68
CA GLU A 243 25.31 -5.67 -4.82
C GLU A 243 24.27 -5.24 -5.86
N LEU A 244 23.08 -4.82 -5.40
CA LEU A 244 21.99 -4.37 -6.26
C LEU A 244 22.33 -3.11 -7.07
N LYS A 245 23.33 -2.30 -6.69
CA LYS A 245 23.81 -1.17 -7.51
C LYS A 245 24.33 -1.62 -8.87
N THR A 246 24.86 -2.84 -8.95
CA THR A 246 25.44 -3.41 -10.16
C THR A 246 24.58 -4.52 -10.77
N ALA A 247 23.50 -4.93 -10.10
CA ALA A 247 22.60 -5.98 -10.56
C ALA A 247 21.78 -5.52 -11.80
N PRO A 248 21.94 -6.15 -12.97
CA PRO A 248 21.25 -5.72 -14.20
C PRO A 248 19.73 -5.73 -14.08
N GLY A 249 19.17 -6.75 -13.43
CA GLY A 249 17.72 -6.88 -13.26
C GLY A 249 17.11 -5.73 -12.45
N MET A 250 17.78 -5.34 -11.37
CA MET A 250 17.31 -4.23 -10.53
C MET A 250 17.48 -2.88 -11.22
N ALA A 251 18.60 -2.66 -11.91
CA ALA A 251 18.84 -1.44 -12.67
C ALA A 251 17.81 -1.25 -13.80
N LEU A 252 17.49 -2.32 -14.54
CA LEU A 252 16.42 -2.31 -15.56
C LEU A 252 15.05 -2.03 -14.95
N SER A 253 14.73 -2.67 -13.82
CA SER A 253 13.48 -2.42 -13.11
C SER A 253 13.35 -0.97 -12.64
N TRP A 254 14.41 -0.41 -12.05
CA TRP A 254 14.43 0.99 -11.64
C TRP A 254 14.23 1.94 -12.82
N LYS A 255 14.95 1.71 -13.93
CA LYS A 255 14.78 2.51 -15.15
C LYS A 255 13.34 2.48 -15.68
N SER A 256 12.73 1.30 -15.71
CA SER A 256 11.32 1.14 -16.09
C SER A 256 10.37 1.88 -15.14
N TYR A 257 10.65 1.82 -13.83
CA TYR A 257 9.90 2.55 -12.82
C TYR A 257 9.97 4.07 -13.05
N GLN A 258 11.15 4.63 -13.31
CA GLN A 258 11.31 6.06 -13.62
C GLN A 258 10.60 6.48 -14.92
N GLN A 259 10.63 5.62 -15.95
CA GLN A 259 9.95 5.89 -17.22
C GLN A 259 8.43 5.94 -17.05
N THR A 260 7.87 5.10 -16.18
CA THR A 260 6.42 4.97 -16.00
C THR A 260 5.86 5.85 -14.88
N LYS A 261 6.69 6.28 -13.92
CA LYS A 261 6.29 7.06 -12.75
C LYS A 261 6.98 8.40 -12.73
N LYS A 262 6.25 9.46 -13.11
CA LYS A 262 6.76 10.83 -13.20
C LYS A 262 7.45 11.31 -11.92
N PHE A 263 6.89 10.98 -10.75
CA PHE A 263 7.44 11.34 -9.44
C PHE A 263 8.81 10.70 -9.12
N ALA A 264 9.23 9.67 -9.86
CA ALA A 264 10.50 8.98 -9.65
C ALA A 264 11.60 9.39 -10.65
N GLN A 265 11.29 10.22 -11.65
CA GLN A 265 12.18 10.50 -12.79
C GLN A 265 13.53 11.09 -12.39
N ASP A 266 13.54 12.02 -11.43
CA ASP A 266 14.76 12.74 -11.04
C ASP A 266 15.50 12.08 -9.86
N ILE A 267 15.05 10.91 -9.42
CA ILE A 267 15.64 10.22 -8.27
C ILE A 267 16.71 9.25 -8.75
N ARG A 268 17.94 9.50 -8.30
CA ARG A 268 19.07 8.61 -8.60
C ARG A 268 18.84 7.21 -8.01
N PHE A 269 19.12 6.18 -8.81
CA PHE A 269 19.02 4.78 -8.39
C PHE A 269 19.84 4.48 -7.13
N THR A 270 21.06 5.01 -7.06
CA THR A 270 21.92 4.85 -5.89
C THR A 270 21.29 5.44 -4.63
N ARG A 271 20.59 6.57 -4.74
CA ARG A 271 19.96 7.25 -3.60
C ARG A 271 18.90 6.37 -2.92
N VAL A 272 18.09 5.63 -3.70
CA VAL A 272 17.07 4.75 -3.12
C VAL A 272 17.67 3.50 -2.49
N LEU A 273 18.74 2.96 -3.08
CA LEU A 273 19.49 1.85 -2.51
C LEU A 273 20.22 2.24 -1.21
N ASP A 274 20.88 3.41 -1.21
CA ASP A 274 21.58 3.94 -0.04
C ASP A 274 20.60 4.21 1.11
N SER A 275 19.37 4.66 0.80
CA SER A 275 18.32 4.81 1.82
C SER A 275 17.93 3.47 2.43
N ALA A 276 17.73 2.42 1.63
CA ALA A 276 17.43 1.09 2.13
C ALA A 276 18.59 0.52 2.97
N ARG A 277 19.84 0.70 2.50
CA ARG A 277 21.04 0.33 3.25
C ARG A 277 21.10 1.01 4.60
N LYS A 278 20.88 2.33 4.65
CA LYS A 278 20.88 3.11 5.89
C LYS A 278 19.88 2.55 6.91
N GLN A 279 18.65 2.27 6.48
CA GLN A 279 17.63 1.70 7.37
C GLN A 279 18.03 0.31 7.87
N LEU A 280 18.55 -0.58 7.01
CA LEU A 280 19.04 -1.90 7.42
C LEU A 280 20.21 -1.77 8.41
N THR A 281 21.20 -0.91 8.15
CA THR A 281 22.31 -0.65 9.06
C THR A 281 21.79 -0.19 10.43
N GLN A 282 20.84 0.74 10.47
CA GLN A 282 20.25 1.23 11.71
C GLN A 282 19.54 0.11 12.49
N ILE A 283 18.79 -0.75 11.80
CA ILE A 283 18.08 -1.86 12.44
C ILE A 283 19.05 -2.81 13.16
N PHE A 284 20.17 -3.16 12.51
CA PHE A 284 21.13 -4.11 13.08
C PHE A 284 22.17 -3.49 14.02
N SER A 285 22.38 -2.17 13.95
CA SER A 285 23.34 -1.47 14.84
C SER A 285 22.75 -1.10 16.20
N ALA A 286 21.42 -1.19 16.36
CA ALA A 286 20.79 -0.96 17.64
C ALA A 286 21.15 -2.08 18.63
N PRO A 287 21.44 -1.76 19.90
CA PRO A 287 21.63 -2.78 20.92
C PRO A 287 20.37 -3.64 20.96
N GLN A 288 20.52 -4.96 20.82
CA GLN A 288 19.40 -5.86 21.08
C GLN A 288 19.09 -5.73 22.57
N THR A 289 18.04 -4.97 22.89
CA THR A 289 17.52 -4.94 24.25
C THR A 289 16.94 -6.32 24.52
N GLU A 290 17.75 -7.17 25.15
CA GLU A 290 17.30 -8.41 25.78
C GLU A 290 16.11 -8.07 26.71
N LYS A 291 15.04 -8.84 26.55
CA LYS A 291 14.00 -8.98 27.58
C LYS A 291 14.14 -10.35 28.19
#